data_AF-A0A2N0VE45-F1
#
_entry.id   AF-A0A2N0VE45-F1
#
_cell.length_a   1.000
_cell.length_b   1.000
_cell.length_c   1.000
_cell.angle_alpha   90.00
_cell.angle_beta   90.00
_cell.angle_gamma   90.00
#
_symmetry.space_group_name_H-M   'P 1'
#
loop_
_entity.id
_entity.type
_entity.pdbx_description
1 polymer ?
#
loop_
_entity_poly.entity_id
_entity_poly.type
_entity_poly.pdbx_seq_one_letter_code
_entity_poly.pdbx_strand_id
1 'polypeptide(L)'
;MAKKQINVFGASFLDLLSGALGAVIILYVIVPKMDVPVEEYEEQQRIAEEIAALGLSVEEISELIPRLDEEEPADQLRLIEELEQQIREMEEEAESTREELEQCEQGRAGCEEDLEKIEGDARFLVVVMSWSTANHDVDLHVVDPDGNEFMYNSRTFEGVEGELTVDNTCGPGYEVWNIAAPKEGDYEIYTNLFSRNGCEDGNPENGMAEVTIYHRNGVESYESIELANEQEKVLISTATIPDSGIITFN
;
A
#
# COMPACT_ATOMS: atom_id res chain seq x y z
N MET A 1 113.35 -51.30 -84.95
CA MET A 1 113.56 -50.16 -84.03
C MET A 1 112.21 -49.69 -83.52
N ALA A 2 112.09 -49.52 -82.21
CA ALA A 2 110.85 -49.26 -81.49
C ALA A 2 110.21 -47.90 -81.84
N LYS A 3 108.88 -47.84 -81.86
CA LYS A 3 108.12 -46.59 -81.66
C LYS A 3 106.98 -46.84 -80.67
N LYS A 4 107.03 -46.07 -79.58
CA LYS A 4 106.16 -46.09 -78.40
C LYS A 4 104.70 -45.77 -78.76
N GLN A 5 103.77 -46.54 -78.19
CA GLN A 5 102.38 -46.13 -78.03
C GLN A 5 102.29 -45.00 -77.00
N ILE A 6 101.52 -43.95 -77.32
CA ILE A 6 101.23 -42.85 -76.40
C ILE A 6 99.97 -43.24 -75.62
N ASN A 7 100.13 -43.52 -74.31
CA ASN A 7 99.02 -43.64 -73.37
C ASN A 7 98.41 -42.25 -73.13
N VAL A 8 97.34 -41.93 -73.87
CA VAL A 8 96.48 -40.76 -73.63
C VAL A 8 95.34 -41.18 -72.69
N PHE A 9 95.68 -41.63 -71.49
CA PHE A 9 94.76 -41.65 -70.35
C PHE A 9 95.50 -41.05 -69.17
N GLY A 10 95.85 -39.78 -69.34
CA GLY A 10 96.55 -38.98 -68.34
C GLY A 10 95.57 -38.52 -67.26
N ALA A 11 95.92 -38.79 -66.00
CA ALA A 11 95.55 -38.12 -64.75
C ALA A 11 94.09 -37.69 -64.50
N SER A 12 93.40 -37.00 -65.42
CA SER A 12 92.07 -36.40 -65.22
C SER A 12 90.92 -37.39 -65.03
N PHE A 13 90.98 -38.59 -65.64
CA PHE A 13 89.92 -39.60 -65.42
C PHE A 13 89.98 -40.21 -64.01
N LEU A 14 91.19 -40.37 -63.48
CA LEU A 14 91.43 -40.89 -62.14
C LEU A 14 91.03 -39.86 -61.08
N ASP A 15 91.19 -38.56 -61.39
CA ASP A 15 90.73 -37.45 -60.55
C ASP A 15 89.19 -37.34 -60.52
N LEU A 16 88.52 -37.58 -61.65
CA LEU A 16 87.05 -37.62 -61.73
C LEU A 16 86.46 -38.79 -60.91
N LEU A 17 87.05 -39.98 -61.01
CA LEU A 17 86.64 -41.14 -60.21
C LEU A 17 86.97 -40.94 -58.73
N SER A 18 88.10 -40.31 -58.40
CA SER A 18 88.47 -39.97 -57.02
C SER A 18 87.52 -38.93 -56.41
N GLY A 19 87.10 -37.93 -57.18
CA GLY A 19 86.10 -36.94 -56.76
C GLY A 19 84.71 -37.56 -56.55
N ALA A 20 84.26 -38.40 -57.48
CA ALA A 20 82.98 -39.10 -57.36
C ALA A 20 82.95 -40.09 -56.18
N LEU A 21 84.04 -40.84 -55.97
CA LEU A 21 84.16 -41.78 -54.87
C LEU A 21 84.32 -41.04 -53.52
N GLY A 22 85.02 -39.91 -53.50
CA GLY A 22 85.09 -39.02 -52.33
C GLY A 22 83.72 -38.48 -51.93
N ALA A 23 82.88 -38.06 -52.89
CA ALA A 23 81.51 -37.61 -52.63
C ALA A 23 80.64 -38.73 -52.05
N VAL A 24 80.77 -39.97 -52.54
CA VAL A 24 80.05 -41.13 -52.02
C VAL A 24 80.50 -41.47 -50.60
N ILE A 25 81.80 -41.40 -50.29
CA ILE A 25 82.33 -41.61 -48.94
C ILE A 25 81.82 -40.53 -47.96
N ILE A 26 81.77 -39.26 -48.39
CA ILE A 26 81.22 -38.16 -47.59
C ILE A 26 79.73 -38.44 -47.28
N LEU A 27 78.94 -38.81 -48.28
CA LEU A 27 77.52 -39.12 -48.10
C LEU A 27 77.27 -40.35 -47.21
N TYR A 28 78.16 -41.36 -47.23
CA TYR A 28 77.92 -42.63 -46.52
C TYR A 28 78.57 -42.72 -45.14
N VAL A 29 79.61 -41.93 -44.86
CA VAL A 29 80.37 -41.99 -43.59
C VAL A 29 80.19 -40.72 -42.76
N ILE A 30 80.10 -39.55 -43.39
CA ILE A 30 80.04 -38.26 -42.68
C ILE A 30 78.58 -37.87 -42.39
N VAL A 31 77.68 -37.99 -43.38
CA VAL A 31 76.26 -37.61 -43.20
C VAL A 31 75.55 -38.40 -42.09
N PRO A 32 75.70 -39.73 -41.94
CA PRO A 32 75.08 -40.43 -40.81
C PRO A 32 75.73 -40.13 -39.45
N LYS A 33 76.82 -39.34 -39.40
CA LYS A 33 77.43 -38.81 -38.16
C LYS A 33 77.07 -37.35 -37.88
N MET A 34 76.27 -36.72 -38.73
CA MET A 34 75.55 -35.51 -38.35
C MET A 34 74.32 -35.96 -37.57
N ASP A 35 74.44 -35.98 -36.24
CA ASP A 35 73.27 -36.02 -35.38
C ASP A 35 72.45 -34.76 -35.67
N VAL A 36 71.45 -34.89 -36.55
CA VAL A 36 70.36 -33.91 -36.63
C VAL A 36 69.67 -34.00 -35.27
N PRO A 37 69.61 -32.91 -34.49
CA PRO A 37 69.09 -32.98 -33.14
C PRO A 37 67.63 -33.43 -33.22
N VAL A 38 67.34 -34.59 -32.64
CA VAL A 38 65.99 -35.20 -32.57
C VAL A 38 64.99 -34.22 -31.93
N GLU A 39 65.48 -33.26 -31.15
CA GLU A 39 64.73 -32.16 -30.53
C GLU A 39 63.97 -31.27 -31.54
N GLU A 40 64.50 -31.00 -32.74
CA GLU A 40 63.81 -30.16 -33.74
C GLU A 40 62.58 -30.87 -34.34
N TYR A 41 62.64 -32.20 -34.50
CA TYR A 41 61.49 -32.99 -34.98
C TYR A 41 60.44 -33.19 -33.89
N GLU A 42 60.86 -33.38 -32.64
CA GLU A 42 59.97 -33.48 -31.49
C GLU A 42 59.26 -32.14 -31.21
N GLU A 43 59.96 -31.01 -31.36
CA GLU A 43 59.36 -29.69 -31.22
C GLU A 43 58.39 -29.38 -32.37
N GLN A 44 58.72 -29.73 -33.61
CA GLN A 44 57.78 -29.63 -34.73
C GLN A 44 56.54 -30.52 -34.55
N GLN A 45 56.70 -31.74 -34.02
CA GLN A 45 55.58 -32.63 -33.71
C GLN A 45 54.73 -32.08 -32.57
N ARG A 46 55.34 -31.53 -31.52
CA ARG A 46 54.64 -30.90 -30.41
C ARG A 46 53.82 -29.71 -30.86
N ILE A 47 54.40 -28.84 -31.68
CA ILE A 47 53.71 -27.67 -32.23
C ILE A 47 52.56 -28.12 -33.16
N ALA A 48 52.78 -29.15 -33.98
CA ALA A 48 51.72 -29.70 -34.83
C ALA A 48 50.59 -30.35 -34.02
N GLU A 49 50.90 -31.06 -32.93
CA GLU A 49 49.93 -31.62 -32.00
C GLU A 49 49.19 -30.53 -31.21
N GLU A 50 49.87 -29.45 -30.83
CA GLU A 50 49.28 -28.33 -30.09
C GLU A 50 48.33 -27.51 -30.99
N ILE A 51 48.70 -27.31 -32.27
CA ILE A 51 47.80 -26.75 -33.30
C ILE A 51 46.60 -27.66 -33.55
N ALA A 52 46.80 -28.98 -33.60
CA ALA A 52 45.71 -29.94 -33.75
C ALA A 52 44.81 -30.05 -32.51
N ALA A 53 45.37 -29.90 -31.31
CA ALA A 53 44.67 -29.96 -30.03
C ALA A 53 43.88 -28.67 -29.71
N LEU A 54 44.31 -27.53 -30.26
CA LEU A 54 43.56 -26.27 -30.18
C LEU A 54 42.26 -26.30 -31.00
N GLY A 55 42.02 -27.36 -31.80
CA GLY A 55 40.69 -27.78 -32.27
C GLY A 55 39.91 -26.77 -33.12
N LEU A 56 40.50 -25.61 -33.43
CA LEU A 56 39.94 -24.55 -34.24
C LEU A 56 40.95 -24.24 -35.34
N SER A 57 40.65 -24.73 -36.53
CA SER A 57 41.39 -24.41 -37.75
C SER A 57 41.20 -22.94 -38.12
N VAL A 58 42.17 -22.38 -38.86
CA VAL A 58 42.07 -21.01 -39.40
C VAL A 58 40.84 -20.86 -40.29
N GLU A 59 40.43 -21.94 -40.99
CA GLU A 59 39.17 -22.04 -41.72
C GLU A 59 37.93 -21.92 -40.83
N GLU A 60 37.88 -22.60 -39.67
CA GLU A 60 36.75 -22.49 -38.74
C GLU A 60 36.64 -21.10 -38.13
N ILE A 61 37.78 -20.46 -37.81
CA ILE A 61 37.80 -19.07 -37.37
C ILE A 61 37.34 -18.13 -38.51
N SER A 62 37.76 -18.40 -39.74
CA SER A 62 37.35 -17.62 -40.92
C SER A 62 35.86 -17.79 -41.28
N GLU A 63 35.23 -18.90 -40.91
CA GLU A 63 33.77 -19.10 -41.03
C GLU A 63 33.00 -18.47 -39.86
N LEU A 64 33.62 -18.36 -38.67
CA LEU A 64 33.01 -17.74 -37.49
C LEU A 64 33.04 -16.20 -37.54
N ILE A 65 34.04 -15.60 -38.19
CA ILE A 65 34.14 -14.14 -38.36
C ILE A 65 32.90 -13.54 -39.08
N PRO A 66 32.47 -14.02 -40.26
CA PRO A 66 31.28 -13.49 -40.91
C PRO A 66 29.99 -13.79 -40.13
N ARG A 67 29.91 -14.89 -39.38
CA ARG A 67 28.76 -15.19 -38.51
C ARG A 67 28.60 -14.24 -37.32
N LEU A 68 29.70 -13.67 -36.84
CA LEU A 68 29.67 -12.65 -35.77
C LEU A 68 29.35 -11.25 -36.32
N ASP A 69 29.67 -10.98 -37.59
CA ASP A 69 29.23 -9.76 -38.30
C ASP A 69 27.77 -9.86 -38.81
N GLU A 70 27.20 -11.08 -38.87
CA GLU A 70 25.82 -11.35 -39.35
C GLU A 70 24.74 -11.32 -38.25
N GLU A 71 25.08 -11.24 -36.95
CA GLU A 71 24.07 -10.84 -35.94
C GLU A 71 23.83 -9.34 -36.06
N GLU A 72 22.96 -8.99 -37.01
CA GLU A 72 22.63 -7.64 -37.46
C GLU A 72 22.55 -6.62 -36.29
N PRO A 73 23.56 -5.75 -36.12
CA PRO A 73 23.53 -4.72 -35.07
C PRO A 73 22.31 -3.79 -35.20
N ALA A 74 21.69 -3.74 -36.38
CA ALA A 74 20.46 -3.00 -36.65
C ALA A 74 19.23 -3.52 -35.90
N ASP A 75 19.09 -4.85 -35.72
CA ASP A 75 17.94 -5.45 -35.03
C ASP A 75 18.03 -5.25 -33.51
N GLN A 76 19.24 -5.35 -32.94
CA GLN A 76 19.47 -4.99 -31.54
C GLN A 76 19.26 -3.50 -31.29
N LEU A 77 19.69 -2.62 -32.20
CA LEU A 77 19.49 -1.18 -32.08
C LEU A 77 17.99 -0.82 -32.11
N ARG A 78 17.21 -1.46 -33.00
CA ARG A 78 15.74 -1.32 -33.02
C ARG A 78 15.08 -1.77 -31.72
N LEU A 79 15.51 -2.91 -31.17
CA LEU A 79 14.97 -3.41 -29.91
C LEU A 79 15.28 -2.47 -28.73
N ILE A 80 16.49 -1.89 -28.70
CA ILE A 80 16.87 -0.87 -27.71
C ILE A 80 15.97 0.36 -27.85
N GLU A 81 15.76 0.88 -29.06
CA GLU A 81 14.87 2.02 -29.29
C GLU A 81 13.42 1.75 -28.83
N GLU A 82 12.92 0.53 -29.08
CA GLU A 82 11.58 0.10 -28.66
C GLU A 82 11.46 -0.04 -27.13
N LEU A 83 12.48 -0.61 -26.47
CA LEU A 83 12.54 -0.69 -25.01
C LEU A 83 12.66 0.69 -24.37
N GLU A 84 13.47 1.59 -24.94
CA GLU A 84 13.56 2.97 -24.48
C GLU A 84 12.22 3.71 -24.62
N GLN A 85 11.47 3.44 -25.70
CA GLN A 85 10.12 4.00 -25.85
C GLN A 85 9.17 3.46 -24.79
N GLN A 86 9.17 2.15 -24.53
CA GLN A 86 8.34 1.55 -23.48
C GLN A 86 8.71 2.06 -22.07
N ILE A 87 10.00 2.26 -21.79
CA ILE A 87 10.45 2.86 -20.52
C ILE A 87 9.90 4.28 -20.40
N ARG A 88 9.99 5.10 -21.44
CA ARG A 88 9.44 6.46 -21.43
C ARG A 88 7.93 6.48 -21.22
N GLU A 89 7.19 5.62 -21.92
CA GLU A 89 5.74 5.51 -21.74
C GLU A 89 5.37 5.06 -20.32
N MET A 90 6.09 4.09 -19.75
CA MET A 90 5.91 3.68 -18.35
C MET A 90 6.28 4.76 -17.34
N GLU A 91 7.31 5.56 -17.62
CA GLU A 91 7.71 6.70 -16.77
C GLU A 91 6.63 7.78 -16.76
N GLU A 92 6.07 8.13 -17.92
CA GLU A 92 4.94 9.06 -18.03
C GLU A 92 3.68 8.54 -17.32
N GLU A 93 3.35 7.25 -17.50
CA GLU A 93 2.21 6.62 -16.81
C GLU A 93 2.42 6.59 -15.28
N ALA A 94 3.64 6.30 -14.82
CA ALA A 94 3.99 6.31 -13.41
C ALA A 94 3.94 7.72 -12.80
N GLU A 95 4.33 8.75 -13.56
CA GLU A 95 4.21 10.15 -13.13
C GLU A 95 2.74 10.56 -13.02
N SER A 96 1.92 10.29 -14.04
CA SER A 96 0.48 10.56 -14.04
C SER A 96 -0.22 9.86 -12.86
N THR A 97 0.09 8.58 -12.63
CA THR A 97 -0.50 7.81 -11.51
C THR A 97 -0.12 8.38 -10.15
N ARG A 98 1.12 8.86 -10.00
CA ARG A 98 1.56 9.51 -8.75
C ARG A 98 0.84 10.82 -8.51
N GLU A 99 0.64 11.63 -9.54
CA GLU A 99 -0.13 12.88 -9.43
C GLU A 99 -1.59 12.61 -9.05
N GLU A 100 -2.24 11.62 -9.66
CA GLU A 100 -3.60 11.20 -9.29
C GLU A 100 -3.69 10.71 -7.85
N LEU A 101 -2.70 9.93 -7.39
CA LEU A 101 -2.64 9.47 -6.00
C LEU A 101 -2.50 10.64 -5.03
N GLU A 102 -1.62 11.60 -5.32
CA GLU A 102 -1.42 12.78 -4.47
C GLU A 102 -2.70 13.63 -4.40
N GLN A 103 -3.39 13.83 -5.52
CA GLN A 103 -4.69 14.51 -5.54
C GLN A 103 -5.75 13.75 -4.73
N CYS A 104 -5.79 12.42 -4.84
CA CYS A 104 -6.71 11.58 -4.09
C CYS A 104 -6.44 11.65 -2.58
N GLU A 105 -5.17 11.61 -2.17
CA GLU A 105 -4.76 11.73 -0.76
C GLU A 105 -5.10 13.10 -0.17
N GLN A 106 -4.84 14.19 -0.91
CA GLN A 106 -5.24 15.53 -0.51
C GLN A 106 -6.75 15.67 -0.39
N GLY A 107 -7.51 15.13 -1.37
CA GLY A 107 -8.97 15.09 -1.33
C GLY A 107 -9.50 14.29 -0.14
N ARG A 108 -8.87 13.16 0.18
CA ARG A 108 -9.23 12.33 1.34
C ARG A 108 -9.02 13.08 2.65
N ALA A 109 -7.89 13.79 2.81
CA ALA A 109 -7.61 14.58 4.00
C ALA A 109 -8.63 15.71 4.20
N GLY A 110 -9.00 16.42 3.12
CA GLY A 110 -10.04 17.46 3.20
C GLY A 110 -11.42 16.88 3.55
N CYS A 111 -11.78 15.74 2.94
CA CYS A 111 -13.03 15.05 3.26
C CYS A 111 -13.07 14.57 4.71
N GLU A 112 -11.95 14.10 5.25
CA GLU A 112 -11.80 13.66 6.65
C GLU A 112 -11.99 14.83 7.62
N GLU A 113 -11.41 16.01 7.32
CA GLU A 113 -11.62 17.24 8.10
C GLU A 113 -13.08 17.72 8.05
N ASP A 114 -13.71 17.68 6.88
CA ASP A 114 -15.12 18.06 6.73
C ASP A 114 -16.04 17.08 7.50
N LEU A 115 -15.70 15.80 7.52
CA LEU A 115 -16.46 14.78 8.25
C LEU A 115 -16.35 15.00 9.77
N GLU A 116 -15.16 15.33 10.29
CA GLU A 116 -14.94 15.69 11.69
C GLU A 116 -15.74 16.93 12.09
N LYS A 117 -15.77 17.97 11.23
CA LYS A 117 -16.62 19.16 11.46
C LYS A 117 -18.10 18.81 11.47
N ILE A 118 -18.57 18.04 10.48
CA ILE A 118 -19.98 17.64 10.40
C ILE A 118 -20.35 16.76 11.60
N GLU A 119 -19.46 15.88 12.07
CA GLU A 119 -19.63 15.06 13.29
C GLU A 119 -19.71 15.91 14.56
N GLY A 120 -18.85 16.92 14.71
CA GLY A 120 -18.90 17.88 15.82
C GLY A 120 -20.12 18.82 15.79
N ASP A 121 -20.57 19.23 14.60
CA ASP A 121 -21.61 20.25 14.45
C ASP A 121 -23.04 19.70 14.50
N ALA A 122 -23.27 18.46 14.05
CA ALA A 122 -24.60 17.84 14.09
C ALA A 122 -24.75 16.87 15.27
N ARG A 123 -24.54 17.39 16.48
CA ARG A 123 -24.97 16.76 17.73
C ARG A 123 -26.30 17.42 18.08
N PHE A 124 -27.39 16.68 18.19
CA PHE A 124 -28.66 17.22 18.69
C PHE A 124 -29.22 16.25 19.71
N LEU A 125 -30.02 16.76 20.65
CA LEU A 125 -30.81 15.94 21.54
C LEU A 125 -32.26 16.44 21.51
N VAL A 126 -33.21 15.51 21.40
CA VAL A 126 -34.62 15.76 21.65
C VAL A 126 -35.11 14.70 22.63
N VAL A 127 -35.56 15.12 23.80
CA VAL A 127 -36.12 14.25 24.83
C VAL A 127 -37.62 14.42 24.82
N VAL A 128 -38.33 13.34 24.53
CA VAL A 128 -39.79 13.28 24.60
C VAL A 128 -40.15 12.38 25.75
N MET A 129 -40.84 12.93 26.75
CA MET A 129 -41.42 12.16 27.84
C MET A 129 -42.93 12.14 27.65
N SER A 130 -43.55 10.98 27.74
CA SER A 130 -45.01 10.84 27.65
C SER A 130 -45.53 9.96 28.77
N TRP A 131 -46.78 10.19 29.18
CA TRP A 131 -47.45 9.37 30.18
C TRP A 131 -48.87 9.06 29.76
N SER A 132 -49.27 7.82 30.04
CA SER A 132 -50.59 7.29 29.66
C SER A 132 -51.64 7.45 30.76
N THR A 133 -51.21 7.73 31.98
CA THR A 133 -52.10 7.82 33.15
C THR A 133 -52.90 9.12 33.14
N ALA A 134 -54.23 9.01 33.20
CA ALA A 134 -55.12 10.15 33.26
C ALA A 134 -54.94 10.96 34.55
N ASN A 135 -55.17 12.26 34.45
CA ASN A 135 -55.22 13.22 35.55
C ASN A 135 -53.94 13.44 36.37
N HIS A 136 -52.83 12.80 35.98
CA HIS A 136 -51.51 13.09 36.52
C HIS A 136 -50.85 14.28 35.82
N ASP A 137 -50.06 15.00 36.59
CA ASP A 137 -49.07 15.97 36.14
C ASP A 137 -47.68 15.33 36.30
N VAL A 138 -46.96 15.17 35.18
CA VAL A 138 -45.65 14.51 35.15
C VAL A 138 -44.68 15.47 34.50
N ASP A 139 -43.57 15.76 35.19
CA ASP A 139 -42.57 16.71 34.73
C ASP A 139 -41.40 15.99 34.08
N LEU A 140 -40.84 16.62 33.05
CA LEU A 140 -39.53 16.36 32.48
C LEU A 140 -38.53 17.38 33.03
N HIS A 141 -37.38 16.87 33.43
CA HIS A 141 -36.25 17.65 33.89
C HIS A 141 -35.01 17.24 33.10
N VAL A 142 -34.32 18.22 32.52
CA VAL A 142 -33.03 17.97 31.86
C VAL A 142 -31.99 18.89 32.49
N VAL A 143 -30.91 18.32 33.03
CA VAL A 143 -29.78 19.07 33.58
C VAL A 143 -28.65 19.04 32.58
N ASP A 144 -28.18 20.22 32.16
CA ASP A 144 -27.03 20.32 31.26
C ASP A 144 -25.67 20.23 31.99
N PRO A 145 -24.55 20.14 31.26
CA PRO A 145 -23.22 20.08 31.87
C PRO A 145 -22.80 21.27 32.74
N ASP A 146 -23.46 22.44 32.66
CA ASP A 146 -23.19 23.60 33.53
C ASP A 146 -24.09 23.58 34.78
N GLY A 147 -24.99 22.59 34.90
CA GLY A 147 -25.97 22.48 35.96
C GLY A 147 -27.24 23.28 35.73
N ASN A 148 -27.49 23.77 34.51
CA ASN A 148 -28.76 24.41 34.17
C ASN A 148 -29.84 23.34 34.08
N GLU A 149 -30.88 23.47 34.91
CA GLU A 149 -31.99 22.54 34.93
C GLU A 149 -33.20 23.09 34.16
N PHE A 150 -33.45 22.50 32.99
CA PHE A 150 -34.61 22.77 32.16
C PHE A 150 -35.83 22.07 32.72
N MET A 151 -36.80 22.85 33.19
CA MET A 151 -38.05 22.37 33.80
C MET A 151 -39.17 23.39 33.58
N TYR A 152 -40.40 23.05 34.00
CA TYR A 152 -41.59 23.91 33.93
C TYR A 152 -41.34 25.41 34.21
N ASN A 153 -40.63 25.73 35.31
CA ASN A 153 -40.40 27.11 35.74
C ASN A 153 -39.14 27.78 35.13
N SER A 154 -38.28 27.00 34.47
CA SER A 154 -36.97 27.39 33.94
C SER A 154 -36.77 26.73 32.59
N ARG A 155 -37.57 27.15 31.60
CA ARG A 155 -37.66 26.46 30.30
C ARG A 155 -36.49 26.75 29.36
N THR A 156 -35.78 27.86 29.57
CA THR A 156 -34.63 28.30 28.77
C THR A 156 -33.59 28.98 29.67
N PHE A 157 -32.34 29.05 29.20
CA PHE A 157 -31.24 29.73 29.89
C PHE A 157 -30.50 30.65 28.92
N GLU A 158 -29.99 31.77 29.43
CA GLU A 158 -29.24 32.74 28.61
C GLU A 158 -27.96 32.10 28.05
N GLY A 159 -27.78 32.18 26.73
CA GLY A 159 -26.60 31.63 26.05
C GLY A 159 -26.67 30.12 25.79
N VAL A 160 -27.79 29.45 26.10
CA VAL A 160 -28.00 28.03 25.80
C VAL A 160 -29.19 27.88 24.84
N GLU A 161 -29.00 27.16 23.72
CA GLU A 161 -30.04 26.94 22.71
C GLU A 161 -30.99 25.77 23.04
N GLY A 162 -30.93 25.27 24.28
CA GLY A 162 -31.84 24.25 24.79
C GLY A 162 -33.16 24.87 25.27
N GLU A 163 -34.27 24.15 25.08
CA GLU A 163 -35.59 24.59 25.54
C GLU A 163 -36.50 23.42 25.89
N LEU A 164 -37.23 23.52 27.01
CA LEU A 164 -38.44 22.73 27.26
C LEU A 164 -39.59 23.34 26.44
N THR A 165 -39.94 22.76 25.30
CA THR A 165 -40.85 23.35 24.29
C THR A 165 -42.30 22.96 24.48
N VAL A 166 -42.58 21.76 24.97
CA VAL A 166 -43.93 21.30 25.31
C VAL A 166 -43.96 20.84 26.77
N ASP A 167 -45.03 21.23 27.44
CA ASP A 167 -45.27 20.98 28.86
C ASP A 167 -46.79 20.83 29.04
N ASN A 168 -47.22 19.65 29.46
CA ASN A 168 -48.63 19.31 29.67
C ASN A 168 -48.83 19.02 31.14
N THR A 169 -49.73 19.74 31.79
CA THR A 169 -49.94 19.59 33.24
C THR A 169 -51.06 18.60 33.59
N CYS A 170 -51.67 17.97 32.59
CA CYS A 170 -52.86 17.14 32.74
C CYS A 170 -52.79 15.93 31.80
N GLY A 171 -52.70 14.74 32.40
CA GLY A 171 -52.56 13.47 31.69
C GLY A 171 -53.84 12.90 31.09
N PRO A 172 -53.76 12.04 30.05
CA PRO A 172 -52.52 11.61 29.38
C PRO A 172 -51.87 12.78 28.63
N GLY A 173 -50.54 12.85 28.68
CA GLY A 173 -49.79 14.01 28.20
C GLY A 173 -48.38 13.68 27.79
N TYR A 174 -47.66 14.71 27.35
CA TYR A 174 -46.26 14.63 26.99
C TYR A 174 -45.55 15.96 27.24
N GLU A 175 -44.26 15.88 27.49
CA GLU A 175 -43.32 16.99 27.53
C GLU A 175 -42.20 16.77 26.54
N VAL A 176 -41.66 17.87 26.01
CA VAL A 176 -40.56 17.84 25.03
C VAL A 176 -39.50 18.84 25.42
N TRP A 177 -38.26 18.36 25.53
CA TRP A 177 -37.08 19.20 25.59
C TRP A 177 -36.21 18.97 24.37
N ASN A 178 -35.57 20.00 23.84
CA ASN A 178 -34.64 19.86 22.73
C ASN A 178 -33.48 20.85 22.79
N ILE A 179 -32.36 20.46 22.18
CA ILE A 179 -31.20 21.30 21.93
C ILE A 179 -30.59 20.95 20.57
N ALA A 180 -30.34 21.97 19.75
CA ALA A 180 -29.85 21.81 18.39
C ALA A 180 -28.33 21.56 18.34
N ALA A 181 -27.58 22.12 19.29
CA ALA A 181 -26.13 22.01 19.41
C ALA A 181 -25.77 21.88 20.91
N PRO A 182 -25.88 20.69 21.51
CA PRO A 182 -25.47 20.45 22.87
C PRO A 182 -23.96 20.64 22.97
N LYS A 183 -23.53 21.29 24.05
CA LYS A 183 -22.12 21.34 24.42
C LYS A 183 -21.65 19.96 24.87
N GLU A 184 -20.35 19.78 24.92
CA GLU A 184 -19.74 18.57 25.47
C GLU A 184 -20.01 18.43 26.97
N GLY A 185 -20.14 17.19 27.42
CA GLY A 185 -20.39 16.82 28.81
C GLY A 185 -21.65 15.97 29.00
N ASP A 186 -22.04 15.82 30.25
CA ASP A 186 -23.15 14.97 30.67
C ASP A 186 -24.45 15.77 30.76
N TYR A 187 -25.48 15.26 30.08
CA TYR A 187 -26.86 15.69 30.22
C TYR A 187 -27.63 14.66 31.02
N GLU A 188 -28.12 15.03 32.19
CA GLU A 188 -28.90 14.14 33.05
C GLU A 188 -30.39 14.35 32.80
N ILE A 189 -31.11 13.26 32.54
CA ILE A 189 -32.53 13.29 32.19
C ILE A 189 -33.32 12.65 33.31
N TYR A 190 -34.19 13.43 33.94
CA TYR A 190 -35.03 13.02 35.05
C TYR A 190 -36.51 13.18 34.69
N THR A 191 -37.35 12.40 35.37
CA THR A 191 -38.78 12.62 35.40
C THR A 191 -39.32 12.39 36.80
N ASN A 192 -40.44 13.04 37.13
CA ASN A 192 -41.17 12.81 38.37
C ASN A 192 -42.67 12.95 38.16
N LEU A 193 -43.43 12.21 38.96
CA LEU A 193 -44.84 12.51 39.17
C LEU A 193 -44.92 13.79 39.98
N PHE A 194 -45.24 14.91 39.35
CA PHE A 194 -45.38 16.20 40.05
C PHE A 194 -46.61 16.19 40.93
N SER A 195 -47.75 15.82 40.37
CA SER A 195 -49.03 15.80 41.07
C SER A 195 -49.94 14.70 40.56
N ARG A 196 -50.59 14.01 41.49
CA ARG A 196 -51.71 13.10 41.23
C ARG A 196 -52.99 13.85 40.88
N ASN A 197 -53.01 15.16 41.08
CA ASN A 197 -54.13 16.06 40.83
C ASN A 197 -53.77 17.11 39.77
N GLY A 198 -53.25 16.67 38.61
CA GLY A 198 -52.98 17.58 37.49
C GLY A 198 -54.24 18.21 36.90
N CYS A 199 -55.38 17.54 37.05
CA CYS A 199 -56.71 18.03 36.65
C CYS A 199 -57.73 17.82 37.78
N GLU A 200 -58.98 18.28 37.60
CA GLU A 200 -60.00 18.35 38.67
C GLU A 200 -60.26 17.00 39.38
N ASP A 201 -60.26 15.89 38.64
CA ASP A 201 -60.43 14.54 39.18
C ASP A 201 -59.07 13.88 39.41
N GLY A 202 -58.49 13.99 40.61
CA GLY A 202 -57.20 13.35 40.91
C GLY A 202 -57.17 11.83 40.68
N ASN A 203 -55.97 11.29 40.50
CA ASN A 203 -55.72 9.87 40.28
C ASN A 203 -54.74 9.30 41.34
N PRO A 204 -55.17 8.36 42.20
CA PRO A 204 -54.33 7.80 43.26
C PRO A 204 -53.39 6.67 42.79
N GLU A 205 -53.43 6.27 41.52
CA GLU A 205 -52.58 5.19 40.96
C GLU A 205 -51.18 5.68 40.60
N ASN A 206 -50.16 4.82 40.56
CA ASN A 206 -48.81 5.28 40.19
C ASN A 206 -48.76 5.86 38.76
N GLY A 207 -47.92 6.87 38.57
CA GLY A 207 -47.67 7.43 37.25
C GLY A 207 -46.91 6.43 36.39
N MET A 208 -47.25 6.37 35.09
CA MET A 208 -46.53 5.53 34.13
C MET A 208 -46.03 6.40 33.00
N ALA A 209 -44.72 6.59 32.95
CA ALA A 209 -44.05 7.39 31.94
C ALA A 209 -43.22 6.52 30.99
N GLU A 210 -42.98 7.07 29.81
CA GLU A 210 -42.09 6.55 28.78
C GLU A 210 -41.24 7.72 28.29
N VAL A 211 -39.94 7.50 28.16
CA VAL A 211 -39.00 8.52 27.67
C VAL A 211 -38.33 8.01 26.41
N THR A 212 -38.33 8.84 25.37
CA THR A 212 -37.61 8.59 24.12
C THR A 212 -36.65 9.74 23.85
N ILE A 213 -35.38 9.41 23.61
CA ILE A 213 -34.32 10.38 23.31
C ILE A 213 -33.93 10.19 21.85
N TYR A 214 -34.17 11.21 21.03
CA TYR A 214 -33.68 11.27 19.65
C TYR A 214 -32.35 12.00 19.62
N HIS A 215 -31.39 11.39 18.93
CA HIS A 215 -30.07 11.96 18.75
C HIS A 215 -29.54 11.61 17.36
N ARG A 216 -28.40 12.18 16.98
CA ARG A 216 -27.83 11.99 15.64
C ARG A 216 -27.57 10.51 15.30
N ASN A 217 -27.08 9.74 16.26
CA ASN A 217 -26.67 8.35 16.03
C ASN A 217 -27.84 7.35 16.15
N GLY A 218 -29.03 7.77 16.58
CA GLY A 218 -30.13 6.85 16.80
C GLY A 218 -31.23 7.37 17.73
N VAL A 219 -31.88 6.42 18.40
CA VAL A 219 -32.97 6.65 19.34
C VAL A 219 -32.77 5.72 20.53
N GLU A 220 -32.87 6.26 21.74
CA GLU A 220 -32.91 5.49 22.98
C GLU A 220 -34.31 5.58 23.60
N SER A 221 -34.87 4.44 24.01
CA SER A 221 -36.22 4.37 24.56
C SER A 221 -36.24 3.67 25.91
N TYR A 222 -36.92 4.28 26.86
CA TYR A 222 -37.11 3.82 28.23
C TYR A 222 -38.62 3.70 28.49
N GLU A 223 -39.12 2.47 28.52
CA GLU A 223 -40.54 2.18 28.67
C GLU A 223 -40.89 1.79 30.12
N SER A 224 -42.17 1.90 30.48
CA SER A 224 -42.71 1.40 31.74
C SER A 224 -42.04 1.98 33.00
N ILE A 225 -41.73 3.28 33.00
CA ILE A 225 -41.17 3.98 34.16
C ILE A 225 -42.31 4.22 35.16
N GLU A 226 -42.29 3.48 36.28
CA GLU A 226 -43.27 3.63 37.35
C GLU A 226 -42.86 4.74 38.33
N LEU A 227 -43.75 5.73 38.50
CA LEU A 227 -43.57 6.89 39.37
C LEU A 227 -44.51 6.76 40.58
N ALA A 228 -44.00 6.17 41.65
CA ALA A 228 -44.80 5.82 42.82
C ALA A 228 -45.01 7.00 43.79
N ASN A 229 -44.00 7.83 43.98
CA ASN A 229 -44.04 8.94 44.93
C ASN A 229 -44.10 10.28 44.19
N GLU A 230 -44.97 11.18 44.64
CA GLU A 230 -44.99 12.55 44.13
C GLU A 230 -43.67 13.25 44.47
N GLN A 231 -43.19 14.10 43.56
CA GLN A 231 -41.98 14.92 43.70
C GLN A 231 -40.65 14.14 43.79
N GLU A 232 -40.68 12.81 43.75
CA GLU A 232 -39.46 12.00 43.67
C GLU A 232 -38.94 12.02 42.23
N LYS A 233 -37.77 12.62 42.03
CA LYS A 233 -37.05 12.60 40.75
C LYS A 233 -36.39 11.24 40.54
N VAL A 234 -36.70 10.64 39.40
CA VAL A 234 -36.08 9.41 38.93
C VAL A 234 -35.13 9.75 37.79
N LEU A 235 -33.86 9.41 37.93
CA LEU A 235 -32.89 9.50 36.84
C LEU A 235 -33.21 8.41 35.82
N ILE A 236 -33.45 8.82 34.58
CA ILE A 236 -33.77 7.90 33.48
C ILE A 236 -32.52 7.51 32.71
N SER A 237 -31.69 8.50 32.38
CA SER A 237 -30.48 8.31 31.59
C SER A 237 -29.53 9.48 31.76
N THR A 238 -28.24 9.21 31.65
CA THR A 238 -27.23 10.25 31.43
C THR A 238 -26.72 10.15 30.00
N ALA A 239 -26.99 11.19 29.19
CA ALA A 239 -26.48 11.32 27.83
C ALA A 239 -25.12 12.04 27.86
N THR A 240 -24.04 11.30 27.62
CA THR A 240 -22.69 11.87 27.55
C THR A 240 -22.40 12.28 26.10
N ILE A 241 -22.11 13.56 25.90
CA ILE A 241 -21.76 14.19 24.63
C ILE A 241 -20.22 14.35 24.57
N PRO A 242 -19.50 13.52 23.79
CA PRO A 242 -18.07 13.68 23.61
C PRO A 242 -17.72 14.57 22.41
N ASP A 243 -16.45 14.99 22.33
CA ASP A 243 -15.86 15.67 21.18
C ASP A 243 -15.95 14.83 19.89
N SER A 244 -15.93 13.49 20.02
CA SER A 244 -15.98 12.54 18.91
C SER A 244 -17.34 12.41 18.21
N GLY A 245 -18.40 13.07 18.71
CA GLY A 245 -19.72 13.07 18.08
C GLY A 245 -20.59 11.83 18.29
N ILE A 246 -20.06 10.75 18.88
CA ILE A 246 -20.86 9.56 19.23
C ILE A 246 -21.43 9.70 20.64
N ILE A 247 -22.73 9.92 20.73
CA ILE A 247 -23.42 10.08 22.01
C ILE A 247 -23.58 8.71 22.69
N THR A 248 -23.30 8.65 23.99
CA THR A 248 -23.44 7.43 24.80
C THR A 248 -24.40 7.65 25.96
N PHE A 249 -25.06 6.59 26.41
CA PHE A 249 -26.10 6.63 27.43
C PHE A 249 -25.81 5.63 28.54
N ASN A 250 -26.00 6.05 29.79
CA ASN A 250 -25.81 5.22 31.00
C ASN A 250 -27.02 5.30 31.93
#